data_AF-A0A844ZEY1-F1
#
_entry.id   AF-A0A844ZEY1-F1
#
_cell.length_a   1.000
_cell.length_b   1.000
_cell.length_c   1.000
_cell.angle_alpha   90.00
_cell.angle_beta   90.00
_cell.angle_gamma   90.00
#
_symmetry.space_group_name_H-M   'P 1'
#
loop_
_entity.id
_entity.type
_entity.pdbx_description
1 polymer ?
#
loop_
_entity_poly.entity_id
_entity_poly.type
_entity_poly.pdbx_seq_one_letter_code
_entity_poly.pdbx_strand_id
1 'polypeptide(L)'
;MEDKRSKKGVSASSFATRARTVDHLGREQIADCPTAISELWKNAWDAYARDVGLRIFSSEEPVAALTDNGHGMRPEDFFERWLVIGTESKLSDVKPVPPQDRNGLPIRPRQGQKGIGRLSSAKLGSVMLLVTKHRSANFVAALIDWRLFENPFINLADITVPTGEFEKLDEIFDELPAFCDAIAASVVDDDRGWRNGKPKVRERWRRFDEDEERAGLPPSQRILQSLKRLPFEAGHLAHWAAPGTAMLVYELDDTLRALPNSGDTDPVAEESRTRFERTLSNFVDPYGSEKDRPDFEYRADIVSANEVAGRRKTIVGAEKAIDRTQIQELEHQLEGVVGEDGVFRGRVKAFGTWIEEKVDFALPKGIAIPERADTKVGAFELFIASMEFDKKTQHTLPRNMIVM
;
A
#
# COMPACT_ATOMS: atom_id res chain seq x y z
N MET A 1 45.35 43.00 -41.35
CA MET A 1 43.96 42.51 -41.20
C MET A 1 44.06 41.00 -41.13
N GLU A 2 43.87 40.44 -39.94
CA GLU A 2 43.77 38.99 -39.75
C GLU A 2 42.56 38.77 -38.83
N ASP A 3 41.62 37.97 -39.33
CA ASP A 3 40.22 37.97 -38.95
C ASP A 3 39.98 37.15 -37.67
N LYS A 4 39.68 37.83 -36.56
CA LYS A 4 39.23 37.22 -35.31
C LYS A 4 37.76 36.82 -35.44
N ARG A 5 37.48 35.56 -35.81
CA ARG A 5 36.16 34.95 -35.56
C ARG A 5 36.17 34.15 -34.25
N SER A 6 35.88 34.87 -33.17
CA SER A 6 35.44 34.32 -31.89
C SER A 6 34.05 33.68 -32.02
N LYS A 7 33.95 32.34 -32.00
CA LYS A 7 32.68 31.64 -31.75
C LYS A 7 32.28 31.85 -30.28
N LYS A 8 31.62 32.98 -29.99
CA LYS A 8 31.03 33.31 -28.69
C LYS A 8 29.54 32.94 -28.71
N GLY A 9 29.09 32.15 -27.74
CA GLY A 9 27.69 32.17 -27.31
C GLY A 9 26.89 30.88 -27.33
N VAL A 10 27.46 29.72 -27.64
CA VAL A 10 26.73 28.44 -27.52
C VAL A 10 27.20 27.70 -26.28
N SER A 11 26.35 27.63 -25.25
CA SER A 11 26.52 26.77 -24.08
C SER A 11 25.47 25.65 -24.11
N ALA A 12 25.92 24.40 -23.99
CA ALA A 12 25.04 23.27 -23.79
C ALA A 12 24.87 23.01 -22.29
N SER A 13 23.63 22.78 -21.85
CA SER A 13 23.28 22.38 -20.48
C SER A 13 22.44 21.12 -20.52
N SER A 14 22.67 20.20 -19.57
CA SER A 14 21.82 19.02 -19.38
C SER A 14 20.64 19.35 -18.47
N PHE A 15 19.52 18.66 -18.67
CA PHE A 15 18.43 18.66 -17.70
C PHE A 15 18.89 18.00 -16.39
N ALA A 16 18.47 18.56 -15.26
CA ALA A 16 18.69 17.98 -13.94
C ALA A 16 17.33 17.69 -13.29
N THR A 17 17.19 16.50 -12.71
CA THR A 17 15.98 16.08 -12.01
C THR A 17 16.07 16.48 -10.54
N ARG A 18 15.11 17.26 -10.06
CA ARG A 18 15.02 17.63 -8.64
C ARG A 18 14.48 16.44 -7.83
N ALA A 19 14.92 16.35 -6.57
CA ALA A 19 14.46 15.33 -5.64
C ALA A 19 12.92 15.30 -5.51
N ARG A 20 12.30 16.50 -5.48
CA ARG A 20 10.85 16.70 -5.37
C ARG A 20 10.03 16.03 -6.48
N THR A 21 10.63 15.70 -7.62
CA THR A 21 9.96 14.92 -8.66
C THR A 21 9.50 13.55 -8.15
N VAL A 22 10.21 12.93 -7.20
CA VAL A 22 9.82 11.65 -6.60
C VAL A 22 8.60 11.80 -5.70
N ASP A 23 8.55 12.86 -4.89
CA ASP A 23 7.42 13.15 -4.00
C ASP A 23 6.13 13.38 -4.81
N HIS A 24 6.22 14.14 -5.91
CA HIS A 24 5.11 14.36 -6.84
C HIS A 24 4.62 13.08 -7.53
N LEU A 25 5.50 12.08 -7.74
CA LEU A 25 5.15 10.79 -8.38
C LEU A 25 4.64 9.75 -7.38
N GLY A 26 5.04 9.86 -6.11
CA GLY A 26 4.65 8.98 -5.02
C GLY A 26 3.44 9.53 -4.28
N ARG A 27 3.70 10.32 -3.23
CA ARG A 27 2.69 10.76 -2.26
C ARG A 27 1.57 11.59 -2.91
N GLU A 28 1.88 12.42 -3.89
CA GLU A 28 0.89 13.31 -4.53
C GLU A 28 0.02 12.62 -5.60
N GLN A 29 0.45 11.49 -6.17
CA GLN A 29 -0.37 10.74 -7.13
C GLN A 29 -1.35 9.77 -6.47
N ILE A 30 -1.16 9.47 -5.19
CA ILE A 30 -1.99 8.52 -4.46
C ILE A 30 -2.99 9.28 -3.58
N ALA A 31 -4.28 9.02 -3.82
CA ALA A 31 -5.38 9.73 -3.17
C ALA A 31 -5.31 9.64 -1.63
N ASP A 32 -5.23 8.43 -1.10
CA ASP A 32 -5.29 8.18 0.35
C ASP A 32 -4.47 6.94 0.78
N CYS A 33 -4.28 6.80 2.09
CA CYS A 33 -3.52 5.71 2.69
C CYS A 33 -4.11 4.31 2.39
N PRO A 34 -5.44 4.06 2.46
CA PRO A 34 -6.02 2.78 2.04
C PRO A 34 -5.70 2.41 0.59
N THR A 35 -5.77 3.38 -0.33
CA THR A 35 -5.39 3.17 -1.73
C THR A 35 -3.91 2.80 -1.83
N ALA A 36 -3.04 3.49 -1.09
CA ALA A 36 -1.61 3.16 -1.06
C ALA A 36 -1.34 1.71 -0.62
N ILE A 37 -2.02 1.24 0.42
CA ILE A 37 -1.93 -0.15 0.90
C ILE A 37 -2.41 -1.12 -0.18
N SER A 38 -3.53 -0.83 -0.85
CA SER A 38 -4.01 -1.70 -1.93
C SER A 38 -3.03 -1.80 -3.10
N GLU A 39 -2.35 -0.70 -3.48
CA GLU A 39 -1.29 -0.75 -4.49
C GLU A 39 -0.09 -1.61 -4.04
N LEU A 40 0.27 -1.57 -2.75
CA LEU A 40 1.32 -2.44 -2.21
C LEU A 40 0.89 -3.91 -2.16
N TRP A 41 -0.37 -4.20 -1.84
CA TRP A 41 -0.92 -5.56 -1.90
C TRP A 41 -1.00 -6.08 -3.34
N LYS A 42 -1.25 -5.21 -4.35
CA LYS A 42 -1.12 -5.58 -5.76
C LYS A 42 0.32 -5.92 -6.14
N ASN A 43 1.31 -5.22 -5.58
CA ASN A 43 2.72 -5.58 -5.80
C ASN A 43 3.06 -6.94 -5.17
N ALA A 44 2.51 -7.25 -3.99
CA ALA A 44 2.65 -8.57 -3.37
C ALA A 44 1.95 -9.67 -4.18
N TRP A 45 0.77 -9.39 -4.74
CA TRP A 45 0.08 -10.27 -5.68
C TRP A 45 0.95 -10.61 -6.90
N ASP A 46 1.54 -9.57 -7.52
CA ASP A 46 2.46 -9.70 -8.65
C ASP A 46 3.74 -10.46 -8.26
N ALA A 47 4.15 -10.39 -6.99
CA ALA A 47 5.25 -11.15 -6.41
C ALA A 47 4.87 -12.57 -5.97
N TYR A 48 3.67 -13.04 -6.35
CA TYR A 48 3.18 -14.39 -6.05
C TYR A 48 3.08 -14.68 -4.54
N ALA A 49 2.77 -13.66 -3.73
CA ALA A 49 2.41 -13.84 -2.32
C ALA A 49 1.08 -14.59 -2.20
N ARG A 50 0.96 -15.38 -1.13
CA ARG A 50 -0.30 -15.99 -0.68
C ARG A 50 -0.90 -15.20 0.47
N ASP A 51 -0.07 -14.51 1.23
CA ASP A 51 -0.48 -13.79 2.43
C ASP A 51 0.10 -12.39 2.41
N VAL A 52 -0.75 -11.41 2.65
CA VAL A 52 -0.35 -10.04 2.97
C VAL A 52 -0.93 -9.60 4.30
N GLY A 53 -0.13 -8.86 5.05
CA GLY A 53 -0.51 -8.35 6.36
C GLY A 53 -0.19 -6.88 6.48
N LEU A 54 -1.10 -6.13 7.10
CA LEU A 54 -0.82 -4.85 7.75
C LEU A 54 -0.96 -5.06 9.25
N ARG A 55 0.00 -4.57 10.02
CA ARG A 55 -0.05 -4.57 11.48
C ARG A 55 0.30 -3.21 12.02
N ILE A 56 -0.53 -2.66 12.89
CA ILE A 56 -0.29 -1.36 13.54
C ILE A 56 0.04 -1.62 15.01
N PHE A 57 1.28 -1.35 15.38
CA PHE A 57 1.78 -1.42 16.75
C PHE A 57 1.47 -0.11 17.46
N SER A 58 0.54 -0.16 18.39
CA SER A 58 0.13 0.99 19.20
C SER A 58 1.04 1.10 20.42
N SER A 59 2.09 1.90 20.25
CA SER A 59 3.03 2.34 21.28
C SER A 59 3.05 3.88 21.33
N GLU A 60 3.90 4.48 22.17
CA GLU A 60 4.10 5.94 22.19
C GLU A 60 4.54 6.48 20.81
N GLU A 61 5.39 5.73 20.11
CA GLU A 61 5.88 6.01 18.77
C GLU A 61 5.36 4.90 17.82
N PRO A 62 4.13 5.03 17.29
CA PRO A 62 3.45 3.93 16.60
C PRO A 62 4.17 3.51 15.32
N VAL A 63 4.16 2.20 15.06
CA VAL A 63 4.78 1.59 13.88
C VAL A 63 3.74 0.81 13.09
N ALA A 64 3.79 0.91 11.77
CA ALA A 64 3.05 0.02 10.89
C ALA A 64 4.01 -0.97 10.23
N ALA A 65 3.68 -2.25 10.23
CA ALA A 65 4.38 -3.29 9.48
C ALA A 65 3.49 -3.80 8.36
N LEU A 66 3.95 -3.68 7.12
CA LEU A 66 3.34 -4.31 5.95
C LEU A 66 4.23 -5.47 5.53
N THR A 67 3.67 -6.66 5.38
CA THR A 67 4.44 -7.86 5.10
C THR A 67 3.76 -8.72 4.05
N ASP A 68 4.52 -9.27 3.12
CA ASP A 68 4.10 -10.32 2.19
C ASP A 68 5.02 -11.54 2.26
N ASN A 69 4.53 -12.69 1.80
CA ASN A 69 5.30 -13.92 1.64
C ASN A 69 5.53 -14.28 0.16
N GLY A 70 5.68 -13.25 -0.69
CA GLY A 70 6.00 -13.42 -2.10
C GLY A 70 7.40 -13.99 -2.32
N HIS A 71 7.88 -13.94 -3.57
CA HIS A 71 9.21 -14.45 -3.88
C HIS A 71 10.35 -13.59 -3.30
N GLY A 72 10.08 -12.32 -2.94
CA GLY A 72 11.08 -11.36 -2.48
C GLY A 72 12.07 -10.93 -3.56
N MET A 73 12.96 -9.98 -3.26
CA MET A 73 13.91 -9.45 -4.25
C MET A 73 15.32 -9.97 -3.99
N ARG A 74 16.09 -10.15 -5.07
CA ARG A 74 17.55 -10.30 -5.00
C ARG A 74 18.21 -8.92 -4.89
N PRO A 75 19.47 -8.82 -4.45
CA PRO A 75 20.20 -7.54 -4.42
C PRO A 75 20.10 -6.77 -5.74
N GLU A 76 20.28 -7.44 -6.87
CA GLU A 76 20.24 -6.80 -8.20
C GLU A 76 18.83 -6.24 -8.51
N ASP A 77 17.78 -7.00 -8.19
CA ASP A 77 16.39 -6.53 -8.34
C ASP A 77 16.11 -5.30 -7.47
N PHE A 78 16.67 -5.28 -6.27
CA PHE A 78 16.51 -4.18 -5.33
C PHE A 78 17.18 -2.89 -5.83
N PHE A 79 18.48 -2.96 -6.12
CA PHE A 79 19.30 -1.82 -6.48
C PHE A 79 19.00 -1.28 -7.88
N GLU A 80 18.77 -2.16 -8.85
CA GLU A 80 18.64 -1.77 -10.25
C GLU A 80 17.18 -1.55 -10.66
N ARG A 81 16.21 -2.03 -9.89
CA ARG A 81 14.78 -1.93 -10.26
C ARG A 81 13.92 -1.26 -9.22
N TRP A 82 14.08 -1.60 -7.93
CA TRP A 82 13.23 -1.02 -6.89
C TRP A 82 13.61 0.44 -6.62
N LEU A 83 14.90 0.74 -6.46
CA LEU A 83 15.39 2.11 -6.23
C LEU A 83 15.44 2.99 -7.48
N VAL A 84 15.33 2.40 -8.68
CA VAL A 84 15.38 3.14 -9.95
C VAL A 84 13.98 3.52 -10.40
N ILE A 85 13.72 4.80 -10.60
CA ILE A 85 12.43 5.30 -11.10
C ILE A 85 12.44 5.29 -12.63
N GLY A 86 11.33 4.83 -13.24
CA GLY A 86 11.17 4.86 -14.69
C GLY A 86 11.92 3.75 -15.44
N THR A 87 12.25 2.64 -14.77
CA THR A 87 12.80 1.45 -15.42
C THR A 87 11.90 0.97 -16.56
N GLU A 88 12.48 0.39 -17.60
CA GLU A 88 11.79 -0.23 -18.74
C GLU A 88 11.10 -1.55 -18.35
N SER A 89 10.32 -1.58 -17.27
CA SER A 89 9.62 -2.77 -16.80
C SER A 89 8.73 -3.37 -17.90
N LYS A 90 8.21 -2.54 -18.81
CA LYS A 90 7.43 -2.96 -19.99
C LYS A 90 8.15 -3.97 -20.90
N LEU A 91 9.49 -4.02 -20.94
CA LEU A 91 10.23 -5.00 -21.73
C LEU A 91 10.42 -6.34 -21.01
N SER A 92 10.56 -6.32 -19.67
CA SER A 92 10.50 -7.54 -18.84
C SER A 92 9.10 -8.13 -18.75
N ASP A 93 8.05 -7.31 -18.94
CA ASP A 93 6.64 -7.70 -18.88
C ASP A 93 6.19 -8.68 -19.98
N VAL A 94 7.04 -8.92 -20.99
CA VAL A 94 6.74 -9.87 -22.08
C VAL A 94 6.91 -11.33 -21.60
N LYS A 95 7.71 -11.58 -20.56
CA LYS A 95 7.96 -12.93 -20.05
C LYS A 95 7.27 -13.14 -18.69
N PRO A 96 6.51 -14.22 -18.52
CA PRO A 96 5.93 -14.53 -17.22
C PRO A 96 7.04 -14.80 -16.19
N VAL A 97 6.78 -14.44 -14.93
CA VAL A 97 7.67 -14.73 -13.79
C VAL A 97 8.09 -16.20 -13.83
N PRO A 98 9.36 -16.58 -13.61
CA PRO A 98 9.80 -17.97 -13.71
C PRO A 98 9.07 -18.90 -12.73
N PRO A 99 8.80 -20.18 -13.08
CA PRO A 99 8.06 -21.10 -12.20
C PRO A 99 8.59 -21.20 -10.76
N GLN A 100 9.91 -21.14 -10.58
CA GLN A 100 10.55 -21.18 -9.26
C GLN A 100 10.18 -20.00 -8.35
N ASP A 101 9.78 -18.86 -8.93
CA ASP A 101 9.44 -17.62 -8.21
C ASP A 101 7.92 -17.42 -8.10
N ARG A 102 7.12 -18.44 -8.46
CA ARG A 102 5.65 -18.40 -8.41
C ARG A 102 5.06 -18.98 -7.12
N ASN A 103 5.88 -19.44 -6.18
CA ASN A 103 5.40 -20.12 -4.97
C ASN A 103 4.42 -21.28 -5.25
N GLY A 104 4.60 -21.99 -6.37
CA GLY A 104 3.74 -23.09 -6.81
C GLY A 104 2.37 -22.67 -7.35
N LEU A 105 2.12 -21.37 -7.50
CA LEU A 105 0.86 -20.84 -8.01
C LEU A 105 0.81 -20.81 -9.55
N PRO A 106 -0.39 -20.85 -10.15
CA PRO A 106 -0.55 -20.60 -11.58
C PRO A 106 -0.13 -19.18 -11.95
N ILE A 107 0.09 -18.93 -13.24
CA ILE A 107 0.39 -17.58 -13.74
C ILE A 107 -0.77 -16.65 -13.37
N ARG A 108 -0.47 -15.58 -12.63
CA ARG A 108 -1.45 -14.57 -12.25
C ARG A 108 -1.48 -13.44 -13.29
N PRO A 109 -2.67 -12.90 -13.63
CA PRO A 109 -2.74 -11.63 -14.33
C PRO A 109 -2.13 -10.55 -13.43
N ARG A 110 -1.28 -9.70 -14.01
CA ARG A 110 -0.64 -8.63 -13.26
C ARG A 110 -1.64 -7.56 -12.87
N GLN A 111 -1.58 -7.15 -11.60
CA GLN A 111 -2.44 -6.11 -11.03
C GLN A 111 -1.69 -4.78 -10.94
N GLY A 112 -0.36 -4.80 -10.75
CA GLY A 112 0.48 -3.61 -10.71
C GLY A 112 0.88 -3.15 -12.12
N GLN A 113 0.34 -2.02 -12.60
CA GLN A 113 0.57 -1.56 -13.98
C GLN A 113 1.45 -0.30 -14.11
N LYS A 114 1.79 0.35 -13.01
CA LYS A 114 2.56 1.60 -13.03
C LYS A 114 3.71 1.45 -12.04
N GLY A 115 4.96 1.49 -12.52
CA GLY A 115 6.18 1.42 -11.69
C GLY A 115 6.33 2.50 -10.59
N ILE A 116 5.25 3.22 -10.28
CA ILE A 116 5.07 4.16 -9.18
C ILE A 116 4.37 3.51 -7.96
N GLY A 117 3.73 2.34 -8.12
CA GLY A 117 2.97 1.68 -7.05
C GLY A 117 3.77 1.29 -5.81
N ARG A 118 5.12 1.29 -5.88
CA ARG A 118 6.01 1.13 -4.72
C ARG A 118 6.26 2.44 -3.97
N LEU A 119 6.16 3.58 -4.67
CA LEU A 119 6.28 4.92 -4.08
C LEU A 119 5.02 5.30 -3.27
N SER A 120 3.95 4.52 -3.36
CA SER A 120 2.77 4.66 -2.48
C SER A 120 3.12 4.45 -1.01
N SER A 121 4.21 3.73 -0.70
CA SER A 121 4.73 3.60 0.66
C SER A 121 5.05 4.94 1.33
N ALA A 122 5.37 5.99 0.56
CA ALA A 122 5.55 7.36 1.05
C ALA A 122 4.27 8.02 1.59
N LYS A 123 3.10 7.42 1.31
CA LYS A 123 1.79 7.83 1.85
C LYS A 123 1.50 7.19 3.20
N LEU A 124 2.23 6.15 3.60
CA LEU A 124 1.97 5.44 4.86
C LEU A 124 2.63 6.12 6.06
N GLY A 125 3.74 6.82 5.83
CA GLY A 125 4.47 7.55 6.85
C GLY A 125 5.76 8.13 6.30
N SER A 126 6.48 8.87 7.14
CA SER A 126 7.67 9.61 6.70
C SER A 126 8.92 8.74 6.60
N VAL A 127 9.07 7.76 7.50
CA VAL A 127 10.27 6.90 7.56
C VAL A 127 9.88 5.45 7.32
N MET A 128 10.63 4.75 6.47
CA MET A 128 10.38 3.36 6.15
C MET A 128 11.68 2.55 6.15
N LEU A 129 11.70 1.43 6.88
CA LEU A 129 12.65 0.35 6.69
C LEU A 129 12.02 -0.70 5.77
N LEU A 130 12.58 -0.84 4.57
CA LEU A 130 12.23 -1.90 3.63
C LEU A 130 13.19 -3.07 3.85
N VAL A 131 12.65 -4.28 4.01
CA VAL A 131 13.40 -5.54 4.13
C VAL A 131 12.83 -6.53 3.12
N THR A 132 13.68 -7.21 2.38
CA THR A 132 13.24 -8.21 1.41
C THR A 132 14.19 -9.40 1.40
N LYS A 133 13.65 -10.58 1.12
CA LYS A 133 14.43 -11.83 1.10
C LYS A 133 13.95 -12.72 -0.03
N HIS A 134 14.82 -12.96 -0.99
CA HIS A 134 14.62 -14.02 -1.96
C HIS A 134 15.07 -15.39 -1.40
N ARG A 135 14.46 -16.49 -1.87
CA ARG A 135 14.82 -17.87 -1.43
C ARG A 135 16.30 -18.20 -1.67
N SER A 136 16.87 -17.66 -2.72
CA SER A 136 18.25 -17.93 -3.18
C SER A 136 19.27 -16.83 -2.91
N ALA A 137 18.91 -15.79 -2.13
CA ALA A 137 19.79 -14.66 -1.85
C ALA A 137 19.70 -14.27 -0.37
N ASN A 138 20.59 -13.42 0.11
CA ASN A 138 20.54 -12.86 1.46
C ASN A 138 19.38 -11.86 1.63
N PHE A 139 19.16 -11.40 2.86
CA PHE A 139 18.27 -10.28 3.12
C PHE A 139 18.88 -9.01 2.53
N VAL A 140 18.03 -8.16 1.97
CA VAL A 140 18.41 -6.82 1.53
C VAL A 140 17.53 -5.82 2.28
N ALA A 141 18.13 -4.76 2.79
CA ALA A 141 17.40 -3.71 3.47
C ALA A 141 17.75 -2.31 2.97
N ALA A 142 16.80 -1.39 3.10
CA ALA A 142 17.02 0.03 2.95
C ALA A 142 16.21 0.83 3.98
N LEU A 143 16.84 1.86 4.54
CA LEU A 143 16.14 2.86 5.34
C LEU A 143 15.92 4.11 4.50
N ILE A 144 14.66 4.54 4.40
CA ILE A 144 14.25 5.65 3.56
C ILE A 144 13.49 6.65 4.44
N ASP A 145 13.93 7.90 4.42
CA ASP A 145 13.13 9.02 4.90
C ASP A 145 12.60 9.80 3.70
N TRP A 146 11.29 9.70 3.46
CA TRP A 146 10.64 10.31 2.30
C TRP A 146 10.75 11.83 2.29
N ARG A 147 10.98 12.45 3.45
CA ARG A 147 11.15 13.91 3.57
C ARG A 147 12.44 14.40 2.92
N LEU A 148 13.43 13.52 2.70
CA LEU A 148 14.62 13.87 1.90
C LEU A 148 14.25 14.31 0.48
N PHE A 149 13.15 13.79 -0.06
CA PHE A 149 12.68 14.11 -1.40
C PHE A 149 11.87 15.40 -1.47
N GLU A 150 11.41 15.94 -0.33
CA GLU A 150 10.61 17.18 -0.28
C GLU A 150 11.45 18.44 -0.53
N ASN A 151 12.77 18.37 -0.26
CA ASN A 151 13.69 19.51 -0.39
C ASN A 151 13.91 19.89 -1.88
N PRO A 152 13.47 21.07 -2.33
CA PRO A 152 13.54 21.49 -3.73
C PRO A 152 14.96 21.86 -4.17
N PHE A 153 15.87 22.05 -3.22
CA PHE A 153 17.26 22.45 -3.46
C PHE A 153 18.19 21.28 -3.68
N ILE A 154 17.70 20.04 -3.54
CA ILE A 154 18.46 18.81 -3.72
C ILE A 154 18.12 18.19 -5.09
N ASN A 155 19.15 17.71 -5.80
CA ASN A 155 18.94 16.90 -7.00
C ASN A 155 18.72 15.45 -6.60
N LEU A 156 17.94 14.71 -7.39
CA LEU A 156 17.66 13.31 -7.08
C LEU A 156 18.94 12.46 -6.96
N ALA A 157 19.93 12.72 -7.80
CA ALA A 157 21.23 12.03 -7.78
C ALA A 157 22.07 12.31 -6.52
N ASP A 158 21.73 13.36 -5.75
CA ASP A 158 22.43 13.72 -4.52
C ASP A 158 21.76 13.11 -3.26
N ILE A 159 20.64 12.40 -3.41
CA ILE A 159 20.00 11.68 -2.30
C ILE A 159 20.70 10.36 -2.10
N THR A 160 21.11 10.09 -0.86
CA THR A 160 21.66 8.80 -0.45
C THR A 160 20.59 8.00 0.28
N VAL A 161 20.34 6.78 -0.18
CA VAL A 161 19.52 5.79 0.53
C VAL A 161 20.47 4.75 1.09
N PRO A 162 20.63 4.64 2.42
CA PRO A 162 21.45 3.59 3.01
C PRO A 162 20.82 2.22 2.79
N THR A 163 21.67 1.27 2.43
CA THR A 163 21.30 -0.09 2.05
C THR A 163 22.30 -1.08 2.59
N GLY A 164 21.88 -2.33 2.76
CA GLY A 164 22.76 -3.41 3.20
C GLY A 164 22.24 -4.78 2.81
N GLU A 165 23.16 -5.75 2.81
CA GLU A 165 22.88 -7.17 2.58
C GLU A 165 23.27 -7.96 3.85
N PHE A 166 22.40 -8.86 4.30
CA PHE A 166 22.48 -9.51 5.61
C PHE A 166 22.11 -10.99 5.52
N GLU A 167 22.83 -11.85 6.23
CA GLU A 167 22.50 -13.28 6.26
C GLU A 167 21.26 -13.53 7.13
N LYS A 168 21.12 -12.76 8.21
CA LYS A 168 20.03 -12.89 9.18
C LYS A 168 19.22 -11.61 9.32
N LEU A 169 17.96 -11.77 9.67
CA LEU A 169 17.04 -10.65 9.88
C LEU A 169 17.49 -9.73 11.03
N ASP A 170 17.99 -10.30 12.13
CA ASP A 170 18.37 -9.54 13.33
C ASP A 170 19.57 -8.60 13.08
N GLU A 171 20.48 -8.98 12.17
CA GLU A 171 21.65 -8.17 11.78
C GLU A 171 21.22 -6.81 11.17
N ILE A 172 20.04 -6.74 10.56
CA ILE A 172 19.47 -5.50 10.02
C ILE A 172 19.15 -4.52 11.15
N PHE A 173 18.63 -5.03 12.27
CA PHE A 173 18.27 -4.22 13.44
C PHE A 173 19.50 -3.79 14.22
N ASP A 174 20.53 -4.64 14.30
CA ASP A 174 21.83 -4.30 14.88
C ASP A 174 22.50 -3.13 14.12
N GLU A 175 22.32 -3.07 12.80
CA GLU A 175 22.89 -2.03 11.93
C GLU A 175 22.00 -0.79 11.75
N LEU A 176 20.80 -0.74 12.33
CA LEU A 176 19.91 0.45 12.27
C LEU A 176 20.61 1.77 12.64
N PRO A 177 21.50 1.83 13.66
CA PRO A 177 22.26 3.04 13.93
C PRO A 177 23.06 3.52 12.71
N ALA A 178 23.72 2.63 11.97
CA ALA A 178 24.50 2.97 10.78
C ALA A 178 23.60 3.47 9.63
N PHE A 179 22.41 2.88 9.45
CA PHE A 179 21.41 3.41 8.51
C PHE A 179 20.99 4.85 8.87
N CYS A 180 20.71 5.12 10.16
CA CYS A 180 20.37 6.47 10.63
C CYS A 180 21.53 7.46 10.41
N ASP A 181 22.78 7.03 10.61
CA ASP A 181 23.97 7.84 10.38
C ASP A 181 24.08 8.31 8.93
N ALA A 182 23.86 7.40 7.99
CA ALA A 182 23.92 7.73 6.57
C ALA A 182 22.83 8.73 6.14
N ILE A 183 21.61 8.62 6.68
CA ILE A 183 20.55 9.63 6.42
C ILE A 183 20.93 10.96 7.06
N ALA A 184 21.37 10.97 8.32
CA ALA A 184 21.75 12.19 9.01
C ALA A 184 22.90 12.92 8.29
N ALA A 185 23.89 12.18 7.78
CA ALA A 185 24.99 12.73 6.98
C ALA A 185 24.51 13.41 5.69
N SER A 186 23.31 13.09 5.18
CA SER A 186 22.70 13.79 4.05
C SER A 186 22.07 15.14 4.44
N VAL A 187 21.84 15.37 5.74
CA VAL A 187 21.20 16.57 6.30
C VAL A 187 22.22 17.51 6.95
N VAL A 188 23.26 16.98 7.58
CA VAL A 188 24.24 17.74 8.37
C VAL A 188 25.68 17.54 7.92
N ASP A 189 26.58 18.46 8.31
CA ASP A 189 28.02 18.43 7.99
C ASP A 189 28.84 17.49 8.93
N ASP A 190 28.24 16.97 10.01
CA ASP A 190 28.91 16.17 11.06
C ASP A 190 28.23 14.80 11.26
N ASP A 191 28.94 13.74 10.86
CA ASP A 191 28.48 12.35 10.92
C ASP A 191 28.49 11.75 12.34
N ARG A 192 29.25 12.32 13.28
CA ARG A 192 29.47 11.72 14.62
C ARG A 192 28.80 12.49 15.75
N GLY A 193 28.55 13.78 15.60
CA GLY A 193 27.97 14.63 16.63
C GLY A 193 26.44 14.78 16.62
N TRP A 194 25.74 14.33 15.57
CA TRP A 194 24.33 14.68 15.36
C TRP A 194 23.36 14.09 16.40
N ARG A 195 23.69 12.96 17.02
CA ARG A 195 22.85 12.32 18.05
C ARG A 195 22.77 13.13 19.33
N ASN A 196 23.91 13.61 19.82
CA ASN A 196 24.00 14.24 21.15
C ASN A 196 24.17 15.76 21.10
N GLY A 197 24.43 16.33 19.91
CA GLY A 197 24.69 17.76 19.73
C GLY A 197 23.65 18.49 18.88
N LYS A 198 23.99 19.74 18.55
CA LYS A 198 23.31 20.59 17.56
C LYS A 198 24.20 20.67 16.32
N PRO A 199 24.13 19.67 15.42
CA PRO A 199 25.01 19.61 14.26
C PRO A 199 24.72 20.78 13.30
N LYS A 200 25.74 21.18 12.54
CA LYS A 200 25.58 22.21 11.51
C LYS A 200 24.80 21.62 10.33
N VAL A 201 23.64 22.19 10.05
CA VAL A 201 22.79 21.81 8.91
C VAL A 201 23.46 22.24 7.60
N ARG A 202 23.46 21.33 6.62
CA ARG A 202 23.99 21.57 5.28
C ARG A 202 23.26 22.73 4.59
N GLU A 203 23.97 23.44 3.73
CA GLU A 203 23.44 24.66 3.09
C GLU A 203 22.09 24.48 2.38
N ARG A 204 21.91 23.38 1.62
CA ARG A 204 20.64 23.09 0.93
C ARG A 204 19.48 22.82 1.90
N TRP A 205 19.76 22.30 3.08
CA TRP A 205 18.77 22.07 4.12
C TRP A 205 18.47 23.35 4.90
N ARG A 206 19.48 24.17 5.20
CA ARG A 206 19.26 25.48 5.84
C ARG A 206 18.35 26.37 5.00
N ARG A 207 18.57 26.40 3.68
CA ARG A 207 17.68 27.12 2.75
C ARG A 207 16.25 26.59 2.76
N PHE A 208 16.08 25.27 2.88
CA PHE A 208 14.75 24.68 2.97
C PHE A 208 14.07 24.96 4.30
N ASP A 209 14.85 24.97 5.39
CA ASP A 209 14.38 25.36 6.72
C ASP A 209 13.89 26.80 6.77
N GLU A 210 14.60 27.72 6.09
CA GLU A 210 14.21 29.14 5.97
C GLU A 210 12.94 29.32 5.10
N ASP A 211 12.82 28.57 4.00
CA ASP A 211 11.66 28.64 3.09
C ASP A 211 10.37 28.07 3.72
N GLU A 212 10.47 27.03 4.55
CA GLU A 212 9.35 26.36 5.21
C GLU A 212 9.15 26.82 6.66
N GLU A 213 9.63 28.02 7.03
CA GLU A 213 9.49 28.61 8.36
C GLU A 213 8.00 28.90 8.69
N ARG A 214 7.26 27.83 9.02
CA ARG A 214 5.90 27.81 9.56
C ARG A 214 5.97 27.46 11.05
N ALA A 215 4.85 27.59 11.76
CA ALA A 215 4.75 27.18 13.16
C ALA A 215 5.11 25.68 13.32
N GLY A 216 6.31 25.39 13.85
CA GLY A 216 6.80 24.03 14.04
C GLY A 216 8.32 23.93 14.06
N LEU A 217 8.80 22.68 14.07
CA LEU A 217 10.23 22.39 13.91
C LEU A 217 10.61 22.47 12.43
N PRO A 218 11.79 23.04 12.09
CA PRO A 218 12.30 23.04 10.72
C PRO A 218 12.39 21.63 10.12
N PRO A 219 12.18 21.46 8.81
CA PRO A 219 12.27 20.17 8.11
C PRO A 219 13.52 19.35 8.47
N SER A 220 14.70 19.96 8.49
CA SER A 220 15.94 19.27 8.84
C SER A 220 15.92 18.71 10.28
N GLN A 221 15.37 19.49 11.22
CA GLN A 221 15.27 19.11 12.62
C GLN A 221 14.24 18.00 12.84
N ARG A 222 13.12 18.03 12.09
CA ARG A 222 12.12 16.94 12.12
C ARG A 222 12.73 15.60 11.71
N ILE A 223 13.53 15.59 10.64
CA ILE A 223 14.25 14.38 10.20
C ILE A 223 15.18 13.88 11.31
N LEU A 224 16.06 14.74 11.81
CA LEU A 224 17.02 14.36 12.85
C LEU A 224 16.32 13.88 14.13
N GLN A 225 15.19 14.48 14.52
CA GLN A 225 14.44 14.05 15.70
C GLN A 225 13.82 12.66 15.50
N SER A 226 13.20 12.40 14.34
CA SER A 226 12.64 11.08 14.03
C SER A 226 13.73 9.99 14.04
N LEU A 227 14.91 10.26 13.48
CA LEU A 227 16.02 9.29 13.47
C LEU A 227 16.55 8.99 14.88
N LYS A 228 16.52 9.95 15.81
CA LYS A 228 16.90 9.72 17.23
C LYS A 228 15.90 8.84 17.97
N ARG A 229 14.65 8.77 17.50
CA ARG A 229 13.54 8.07 18.15
C ARG A 229 13.05 6.88 17.33
N LEU A 230 13.85 6.42 16.35
CA LEU A 230 13.43 5.38 15.43
C LEU A 230 13.02 4.12 16.22
N PRO A 231 11.73 3.74 16.20
CA PRO A 231 11.21 2.72 17.11
C PRO A 231 11.36 1.29 16.55
N PHE A 232 12.02 1.10 15.41
CA PHE A 232 12.06 -0.19 14.74
C PHE A 232 12.84 -1.23 15.55
N GLU A 233 12.20 -2.36 15.82
CA GLU A 233 12.75 -3.50 16.55
C GLU A 233 12.36 -4.81 15.87
N ALA A 234 13.17 -5.87 16.08
CA ALA A 234 12.95 -7.19 15.48
C ALA A 234 11.57 -7.77 15.82
N GLY A 235 11.03 -7.43 16.99
CA GLY A 235 9.68 -7.80 17.42
C GLY A 235 8.58 -7.38 16.44
N HIS A 236 8.75 -6.28 15.71
CA HIS A 236 7.79 -5.83 14.71
C HIS A 236 7.66 -6.79 13.52
N LEU A 237 8.69 -7.60 13.25
CA LEU A 237 8.71 -8.60 12.18
C LEU A 237 8.65 -10.05 12.69
N ALA A 238 8.40 -10.28 13.98
CA ALA A 238 8.39 -11.62 14.57
C ALA A 238 7.36 -12.60 13.94
N HIS A 239 6.35 -12.08 13.24
CA HIS A 239 5.32 -12.88 12.55
C HIS A 239 5.55 -13.01 11.04
N TRP A 240 6.57 -12.35 10.50
CA TRP A 240 6.91 -12.41 9.11
C TRP A 240 7.92 -13.54 8.88
N ALA A 241 7.58 -14.48 8.01
CA ALA A 241 8.45 -15.56 7.61
C ALA A 241 8.89 -15.33 6.16
N ALA A 242 10.19 -15.11 5.96
CA ALA A 242 10.79 -15.02 4.64
C ALA A 242 10.66 -16.35 3.86
N PRO A 243 10.67 -16.33 2.52
CA PRO A 243 10.90 -15.19 1.62
C PRO A 243 9.71 -14.22 1.53
N GLY A 244 9.96 -13.05 0.96
CA GLY A 244 8.95 -12.02 0.75
C GLY A 244 9.52 -10.62 0.95
N THR A 245 8.63 -9.65 1.16
CA THR A 245 9.00 -8.27 1.50
C THR A 245 8.27 -7.80 2.75
N ALA A 246 8.96 -7.02 3.58
CA ALA A 246 8.43 -6.37 4.76
C ALA A 246 8.79 -4.87 4.73
N MET A 247 7.86 -4.03 5.16
CA MET A 247 8.02 -2.58 5.31
C MET A 247 7.64 -2.20 6.73
N LEU A 248 8.59 -1.74 7.53
CA LEU A 248 8.29 -1.05 8.79
C LEU A 248 8.21 0.44 8.51
N VAL A 249 7.14 1.08 8.97
CA VAL A 249 6.85 2.50 8.73
C VAL A 249 6.70 3.20 10.07
N TYR A 250 7.34 4.36 10.19
CA TYR A 250 7.30 5.27 11.34
C TYR A 250 6.90 6.69 10.87
N GLU A 251 6.47 7.54 11.80
CA GLU A 251 5.84 8.84 11.52
C GLU A 251 4.65 8.63 10.57
N LEU A 252 3.71 7.81 11.04
CA LEU A 252 2.56 7.31 10.27
C LEU A 252 1.64 8.44 9.80
N ASP A 253 1.00 8.21 8.65
CA ASP A 253 -0.14 9.01 8.18
C ASP A 253 -1.27 9.04 9.22
N ASP A 254 -1.99 10.16 9.28
CA ASP A 254 -3.05 10.40 10.26
C ASP A 254 -4.12 9.30 10.24
N THR A 255 -4.41 8.72 9.07
CA THR A 255 -5.34 7.59 8.93
C THR A 255 -4.86 6.39 9.75
N LEU A 256 -3.59 6.00 9.61
CA LEU A 256 -3.02 4.85 10.32
C LEU A 256 -2.87 5.13 11.82
N ARG A 257 -2.50 6.37 12.17
CA ARG A 257 -2.35 6.81 13.55
C ARG A 257 -3.68 6.84 14.32
N ALA A 258 -4.79 7.11 13.64
CA ALA A 258 -6.11 7.14 14.24
C ALA A 258 -6.69 5.74 14.54
N LEU A 259 -6.27 4.70 13.81
CA LEU A 259 -6.86 3.35 13.91
C LEU A 259 -6.82 2.73 15.32
N PRO A 260 -5.73 2.83 16.10
CA PRO A 260 -5.70 2.30 17.48
C PRO A 260 -6.59 3.05 18.47
N ASN A 261 -6.82 4.35 18.25
CA ASN A 261 -7.49 5.24 19.20
C ASN A 261 -8.99 5.42 18.94
N SER A 262 -9.54 4.75 17.93
CA SER A 262 -10.98 4.75 17.63
C SER A 262 -11.74 3.94 18.70
N GLY A 263 -12.02 4.57 19.84
CA GLY A 263 -13.10 4.16 20.75
C GLY A 263 -14.44 4.78 20.31
N ASP A 264 -15.55 4.19 20.77
CA ASP A 264 -16.96 4.47 20.38
C ASP A 264 -17.45 5.94 20.54
N THR A 265 -16.59 6.90 20.88
CA THR A 265 -16.97 8.27 21.21
C THR A 265 -16.49 9.35 20.24
N ASP A 266 -15.62 9.02 19.25
CA ASP A 266 -15.20 9.98 18.21
C ASP A 266 -15.79 9.62 16.83
N PRO A 267 -16.84 10.32 16.38
CA PRO A 267 -17.48 10.03 15.10
C PRO A 267 -16.57 10.26 13.88
N VAL A 268 -15.53 11.10 13.98
CA VAL A 268 -14.59 11.35 12.88
C VAL A 268 -13.60 10.19 12.74
N ALA A 269 -13.12 9.66 13.86
CA ALA A 269 -12.27 8.48 13.89
C ALA A 269 -13.01 7.24 13.37
N GLU A 270 -14.30 7.11 13.71
CA GLU A 270 -15.14 5.99 13.27
C GLU A 270 -15.43 6.03 11.76
N GLU A 271 -15.71 7.21 11.19
CA GLU A 271 -15.85 7.35 9.74
C GLU A 271 -14.55 6.99 9.01
N SER A 272 -13.41 7.46 9.52
CA SER A 272 -12.09 7.20 8.94
C SER A 272 -11.76 5.71 8.94
N ARG A 273 -12.07 5.02 10.04
CA ARG A 273 -11.93 3.56 10.17
C ARG A 273 -12.87 2.82 9.21
N THR A 274 -14.14 3.20 9.15
CA THR A 274 -15.12 2.57 8.25
C THR A 274 -14.69 2.71 6.79
N ARG A 275 -14.19 3.89 6.40
CA ARG A 275 -13.63 4.13 5.07
C ARG A 275 -12.42 3.25 4.80
N PHE A 276 -11.50 3.16 5.77
CA PHE A 276 -10.32 2.29 5.70
C PHE A 276 -10.71 0.83 5.49
N GLU A 277 -11.63 0.32 6.30
CA GLU A 277 -12.14 -1.05 6.22
C GLU A 277 -12.80 -1.32 4.86
N ARG A 278 -13.71 -0.44 4.41
CA ARG A 278 -14.41 -0.62 3.13
C ARG A 278 -13.46 -0.66 1.93
N THR A 279 -12.43 0.19 1.91
CA THR A 279 -11.49 0.23 0.78
C THR A 279 -10.63 -1.03 0.70
N LEU A 280 -10.19 -1.57 1.84
CA LEU A 280 -9.34 -2.77 1.87
C LEU A 280 -10.10 -4.09 1.84
N SER A 281 -11.34 -4.14 2.36
CA SER A 281 -12.17 -5.34 2.34
C SER A 281 -12.57 -5.79 0.93
N ASN A 282 -12.58 -4.88 -0.04
CA ASN A 282 -12.91 -5.18 -1.44
C ASN A 282 -11.68 -5.54 -2.29
N PHE A 283 -10.56 -5.94 -1.67
CA PHE A 283 -9.33 -6.28 -2.41
C PHE A 283 -9.49 -7.57 -3.23
N VAL A 284 -10.12 -8.58 -2.65
CA VAL A 284 -10.54 -9.81 -3.35
C VAL A 284 -12.06 -9.76 -3.48
N ASP A 285 -12.58 -10.18 -4.63
CA ASP A 285 -14.03 -10.31 -4.83
C ASP A 285 -14.61 -11.27 -3.77
N PRO A 286 -15.42 -10.78 -2.83
CA PRO A 286 -16.00 -11.63 -1.77
C PRO A 286 -17.16 -12.50 -2.28
N TYR A 287 -17.60 -12.30 -3.53
CA TYR A 287 -18.76 -12.99 -4.12
C TYR A 287 -18.39 -14.07 -5.13
N GLY A 288 -17.08 -14.26 -5.39
CA GLY A 288 -16.57 -15.37 -6.20
C GLY A 288 -16.91 -16.72 -5.57
N SER A 289 -17.11 -17.76 -6.38
CA SER A 289 -17.27 -19.12 -5.85
C SER A 289 -15.98 -19.56 -5.16
N GLU A 290 -16.01 -20.52 -4.22
CA GLU A 290 -14.79 -21.08 -3.60
C GLU A 290 -13.74 -21.54 -4.63
N LYS A 291 -14.16 -21.88 -5.86
CA LYS A 291 -13.27 -22.26 -6.96
C LYS A 291 -12.64 -21.08 -7.69
N ASP A 292 -13.25 -19.91 -7.65
CA ASP A 292 -12.79 -18.69 -8.31
C ASP A 292 -12.07 -17.73 -7.36
N ARG A 293 -12.19 -17.96 -6.03
CA ARG A 293 -11.48 -17.17 -5.03
C ARG A 293 -9.98 -17.41 -5.20
N PRO A 294 -9.20 -16.35 -5.46
CA PRO A 294 -7.78 -16.52 -5.63
C PRO A 294 -7.11 -16.93 -4.32
N ASP A 295 -6.05 -17.73 -4.43
CA ASP A 295 -5.19 -18.17 -3.33
C ASP A 295 -4.36 -16.99 -2.82
N PHE A 296 -5.02 -16.06 -2.12
CA PHE A 296 -4.48 -14.79 -1.63
C PHE A 296 -5.29 -14.28 -0.43
N GLU A 297 -4.72 -14.40 0.76
CA GLU A 297 -5.24 -13.89 2.02
C GLU A 297 -4.65 -12.51 2.34
N TYR A 298 -5.50 -11.63 2.88
CA TYR A 298 -5.11 -10.30 3.34
C TYR A 298 -5.71 -10.02 4.71
N ARG A 299 -4.94 -9.32 5.56
CA ARG A 299 -5.40 -8.91 6.89
C ARG A 299 -4.81 -7.57 7.32
N ALA A 300 -5.56 -6.83 8.13
CA ALA A 300 -5.09 -5.66 8.86
C ALA A 300 -5.39 -5.81 10.36
N ASP A 301 -4.35 -5.83 11.19
CA ASP A 301 -4.42 -6.03 12.63
C ASP A 301 -3.93 -4.80 13.41
N ILE A 302 -4.54 -4.52 14.56
CA ILE A 302 -3.96 -3.66 15.61
C ILE A 302 -3.34 -4.55 16.68
N VAL A 303 -2.13 -4.21 17.09
CA VAL A 303 -1.41 -4.84 18.21
C VAL A 303 -1.15 -3.76 19.26
N SER A 304 -1.82 -3.89 20.42
CA SER A 304 -1.65 -2.99 21.55
C SER A 304 -0.50 -3.44 22.45
N ALA A 305 0.34 -2.50 22.89
CA ALA A 305 1.39 -2.78 23.87
C ALA A 305 0.85 -3.12 25.28
N ASN A 306 -0.39 -2.71 25.59
CA ASN A 306 -0.98 -2.79 26.94
C ASN A 306 -2.01 -3.92 27.12
N GLU A 307 -2.34 -4.67 26.07
CA GLU A 307 -3.20 -5.86 26.21
C GLU A 307 -2.32 -7.08 26.45
N VAL A 308 -2.55 -7.77 27.57
CA VAL A 308 -1.92 -9.04 27.96
C VAL A 308 -1.61 -9.89 26.73
N ALA A 309 -0.32 -10.18 26.54
CA ALA A 309 0.27 -11.04 25.52
C ALA A 309 -0.74 -11.71 24.56
N GLY A 310 -1.04 -11.04 23.44
CA GLY A 310 -1.55 -11.71 22.24
C GLY A 310 -3.00 -11.43 21.83
N ARG A 311 -3.74 -10.49 22.44
CA ARG A 311 -5.00 -10.04 21.83
C ARG A 311 -4.71 -9.12 20.64
N ARG A 312 -5.05 -9.60 19.44
CA ARG A 312 -5.02 -8.85 18.19
C ARG A 312 -6.44 -8.38 17.88
N LYS A 313 -6.61 -7.11 17.51
CA LYS A 313 -7.88 -6.61 16.96
C LYS A 313 -7.79 -6.59 15.45
N THR A 314 -8.45 -7.54 14.78
CA THR A 314 -8.53 -7.54 13.32
C THR A 314 -9.50 -6.45 12.86
N ILE A 315 -8.99 -5.52 12.06
CA ILE A 315 -9.71 -4.41 11.45
C ILE A 315 -10.30 -4.89 10.13
N VAL A 316 -9.43 -5.45 9.28
CA VAL A 316 -9.78 -5.98 7.95
C VAL A 316 -9.32 -7.43 7.87
N GLY A 317 -10.18 -8.31 7.34
CA GLY A 317 -9.85 -9.70 7.08
C GLY A 317 -10.80 -10.29 6.05
N ALA A 318 -10.33 -11.30 5.33
CA ALA A 318 -11.10 -12.04 4.32
C ALA A 318 -12.42 -12.64 4.87
N GLU A 319 -12.47 -12.84 6.19
CA GLU A 319 -13.59 -13.36 6.99
C GLU A 319 -14.63 -12.30 7.41
N LYS A 320 -14.30 -10.99 7.31
CA LYS A 320 -15.25 -9.89 7.58
C LYS A 320 -15.99 -9.40 6.34
N ALA A 321 -15.52 -9.78 5.15
CA ALA A 321 -16.27 -9.49 3.93
C ALA A 321 -17.53 -10.37 3.91
N ILE A 322 -18.67 -9.79 3.54
CA ILE A 322 -19.92 -10.52 3.46
C ILE A 322 -19.76 -11.60 2.37
N ASP A 323 -19.63 -12.86 2.79
CA ASP A 323 -19.50 -13.98 1.85
C ASP A 323 -20.85 -14.26 1.17
N ARG A 324 -20.82 -14.79 -0.06
CA ARG A 324 -22.01 -15.18 -0.82
C ARG A 324 -22.91 -16.13 -0.02
N THR A 325 -22.35 -16.95 0.86
CA THR A 325 -23.12 -17.81 1.79
C THR A 325 -23.95 -17.03 2.79
N GLN A 326 -23.42 -15.95 3.38
CA GLN A 326 -24.16 -15.07 4.28
C GLN A 326 -25.27 -14.32 3.53
N ILE A 327 -25.00 -13.95 2.27
CA ILE A 327 -26.00 -13.27 1.44
C ILE A 327 -27.10 -14.20 0.95
N GLN A 328 -26.78 -15.48 0.72
CA GLN A 328 -27.75 -16.51 0.35
C GLN A 328 -28.84 -16.71 1.41
N GLU A 329 -28.59 -16.34 2.66
CA GLU A 329 -29.58 -16.35 3.74
C GLU A 329 -30.56 -15.16 3.67
N LEU A 330 -30.25 -14.11 2.92
CA LEU A 330 -31.12 -12.91 2.83
C LEU A 330 -32.45 -13.21 2.16
N GLU A 331 -33.48 -12.48 2.61
CA GLU A 331 -34.87 -12.68 2.22
C GLU A 331 -35.13 -12.35 0.75
N HIS A 332 -34.46 -11.33 0.23
CA HIS A 332 -34.63 -10.84 -1.13
C HIS A 332 -33.31 -10.98 -1.89
N GLN A 333 -33.34 -11.60 -3.07
CA GLN A 333 -32.16 -11.80 -3.91
C GLN A 333 -32.51 -11.68 -5.39
N LEU A 334 -31.58 -11.17 -6.18
CA LEU A 334 -31.61 -11.12 -7.63
C LEU A 334 -30.28 -11.69 -8.13
N GLU A 335 -30.31 -12.79 -8.87
CA GLU A 335 -29.11 -13.44 -9.39
C GLU A 335 -29.30 -13.72 -10.87
N GLY A 336 -28.41 -13.22 -11.73
CA GLY A 336 -28.48 -13.48 -13.16
C GLY A 336 -27.39 -12.80 -13.97
N VAL A 337 -27.57 -12.79 -15.29
CA VAL A 337 -26.63 -12.21 -16.24
C VAL A 337 -27.35 -11.15 -17.06
N VAL A 338 -26.73 -9.97 -17.19
CA VAL A 338 -27.12 -8.99 -18.20
C VAL A 338 -26.37 -9.32 -19.48
N GLY A 339 -27.09 -9.73 -20.51
CA GLY A 339 -26.51 -10.08 -21.81
C GLY A 339 -25.99 -8.87 -22.58
N GLU A 340 -25.29 -9.10 -23.69
CA GLU A 340 -24.89 -8.03 -24.62
C GLU A 340 -26.10 -7.29 -25.23
N ASP A 341 -27.28 -7.92 -25.19
CA ASP A 341 -28.56 -7.32 -25.58
C ASP A 341 -29.17 -6.44 -24.48
N GLY A 342 -28.49 -6.29 -23.34
CA GLY A 342 -28.93 -5.51 -22.19
C GLY A 342 -30.08 -6.15 -21.41
N VAL A 343 -30.50 -7.36 -21.76
CA VAL A 343 -31.56 -8.09 -21.07
C VAL A 343 -30.96 -8.86 -19.91
N PHE A 344 -31.45 -8.57 -18.70
CA PHE A 344 -31.14 -9.40 -17.54
C PHE A 344 -31.92 -10.71 -17.64
N ARG A 345 -31.25 -11.83 -17.39
CA ARG A 345 -31.85 -13.16 -17.29
C ARG A 345 -31.36 -13.83 -16.02
N GLY A 346 -32.28 -14.20 -15.13
CA GLY A 346 -31.90 -14.67 -13.81
C GLY A 346 -33.03 -15.28 -13.01
N ARG A 347 -32.85 -15.27 -11.69
CA ARG A 347 -33.81 -15.72 -10.70
C ARG A 347 -33.99 -14.65 -9.63
N VAL A 348 -35.16 -14.64 -9.04
CA VAL A 348 -35.53 -13.72 -7.97
C VAL A 348 -35.93 -14.53 -6.75
N LYS A 349 -35.38 -14.19 -5.59
CA LYS A 349 -35.84 -14.61 -4.28
C LYS A 349 -36.59 -13.41 -3.67
N ALA A 350 -37.79 -13.63 -3.18
CA ALA A 350 -38.55 -12.62 -2.45
C ALA A 350 -39.12 -13.24 -1.18
N PHE A 351 -39.02 -12.53 -0.05
CA PHE A 351 -39.49 -13.01 1.25
C PHE A 351 -39.03 -14.45 1.59
N GLY A 352 -37.76 -14.74 1.33
CA GLY A 352 -37.13 -16.03 1.62
C GLY A 352 -37.42 -17.13 0.59
N THR A 353 -38.30 -16.89 -0.40
CA THR A 353 -38.73 -17.91 -1.36
C THR A 353 -38.25 -17.58 -2.77
N TRP A 354 -37.66 -18.55 -3.47
CA TRP A 354 -37.30 -18.40 -4.88
C TRP A 354 -38.56 -18.48 -5.74
N ILE A 355 -38.71 -17.53 -6.65
CA ILE A 355 -39.71 -17.61 -7.72
C ILE A 355 -39.26 -18.72 -8.68
N GLU A 356 -40.14 -19.69 -8.94
CA GLU A 356 -39.81 -20.90 -9.70
C GLU A 356 -39.41 -20.60 -11.15
N GLU A 357 -40.01 -19.58 -11.75
CA GLU A 357 -39.74 -19.17 -13.12
C GLU A 357 -38.50 -18.26 -13.20
N LYS A 358 -37.70 -18.46 -14.25
CA LYS A 358 -36.63 -17.52 -14.59
C LYS A 358 -37.24 -16.18 -14.97
N VAL A 359 -36.62 -15.11 -14.50
CA VAL A 359 -37.08 -13.74 -14.71
C VAL A 359 -36.20 -13.05 -15.72
N ASP A 360 -36.84 -12.49 -16.74
CA ASP A 360 -36.21 -11.69 -17.77
C ASP A 360 -36.64 -10.23 -17.61
N PHE A 361 -35.69 -9.33 -17.34
CA PHE A 361 -35.95 -7.88 -17.34
C PHE A 361 -35.43 -7.29 -18.64
N ALA A 362 -36.36 -6.96 -19.53
CA ALA A 362 -36.05 -6.25 -20.76
C ALA A 362 -35.66 -4.80 -20.49
N LEU A 363 -34.91 -4.22 -21.42
CA LEU A 363 -34.55 -2.81 -21.38
C LEU A 363 -35.80 -1.92 -21.31
N PRO A 364 -35.76 -0.84 -20.51
CA PRO A 364 -36.80 0.18 -20.55
C PRO A 364 -36.99 0.73 -21.97
N LYS A 365 -38.24 1.04 -22.33
CA LYS A 365 -38.56 1.62 -23.64
C LYS A 365 -37.77 2.90 -23.86
N GLY A 366 -37.07 2.99 -25.00
CA GLY A 366 -36.28 4.17 -25.39
C GLY A 366 -34.79 4.08 -25.09
N ILE A 367 -34.32 2.98 -24.50
CA ILE A 367 -32.88 2.70 -24.32
C ILE A 367 -32.45 1.66 -25.36
N ALA A 368 -31.38 1.97 -26.09
CA ALA A 368 -30.75 1.05 -27.05
C ALA A 368 -29.31 0.79 -26.63
N ILE A 369 -28.87 -0.46 -26.73
CA ILE A 369 -27.47 -0.80 -26.46
C ILE A 369 -26.60 -0.30 -27.62
N PRO A 370 -25.50 0.41 -27.34
CA PRO A 370 -24.60 0.86 -28.40
C PRO A 370 -23.93 -0.33 -29.11
N GLU A 371 -23.99 -0.35 -30.45
CA GLU A 371 -23.41 -1.41 -31.28
C GLU A 371 -22.02 -1.05 -31.85
N ARG A 372 -21.58 0.21 -31.70
CA ARG A 372 -20.30 0.65 -32.25
C ARG A 372 -19.15 0.10 -31.41
N ALA A 373 -18.07 -0.33 -32.06
CA ALA A 373 -16.95 -1.00 -31.39
C ALA A 373 -16.28 -0.16 -30.29
N ASP A 374 -16.37 1.16 -30.35
CA ASP A 374 -15.84 2.12 -29.37
C ASP A 374 -16.78 2.39 -28.19
N THR A 375 -18.04 1.97 -28.26
CA THR A 375 -19.06 2.21 -27.23
C THR A 375 -19.85 0.95 -26.81
N LYS A 376 -19.53 -0.21 -27.41
CA LYS A 376 -20.16 -1.50 -27.10
C LYS A 376 -19.94 -1.86 -25.63
N VAL A 377 -21.02 -2.23 -24.95
CA VAL A 377 -20.98 -2.78 -23.59
C VAL A 377 -21.01 -4.31 -23.64
N GLY A 378 -20.19 -4.95 -22.82
CA GLY A 378 -20.15 -6.42 -22.71
C GLY A 378 -21.16 -6.95 -21.70
N ALA A 379 -21.39 -8.27 -21.73
CA ALA A 379 -22.20 -8.95 -20.74
C ALA A 379 -21.53 -8.92 -19.35
N PHE A 380 -22.32 -8.93 -18.28
CA PHE A 380 -21.84 -9.01 -16.91
C PHE A 380 -22.80 -9.78 -16.01
N GLU A 381 -22.26 -10.38 -14.94
CA GLU A 381 -23.06 -11.03 -13.90
C GLU A 381 -23.59 -9.99 -12.91
N LEU A 382 -24.84 -10.14 -12.49
CA LEU A 382 -25.49 -9.26 -11.53
C LEU A 382 -26.04 -10.09 -10.37
N PHE A 383 -25.61 -9.72 -9.17
CA PHE A 383 -26.11 -10.26 -7.92
C PHE A 383 -26.48 -9.10 -6.98
N ILE A 384 -27.74 -9.06 -6.55
CA ILE A 384 -28.26 -8.09 -5.58
C ILE A 384 -28.93 -8.88 -4.48
N ALA A 385 -28.77 -8.45 -3.23
CA ALA A 385 -29.54 -9.00 -2.13
C ALA A 385 -29.88 -7.93 -1.10
N SER A 386 -31.01 -8.13 -0.44
CA SER A 386 -31.50 -7.24 0.60
C SER A 386 -32.31 -7.99 1.66
N MET A 387 -32.43 -7.37 2.83
CA MET A 387 -33.27 -7.83 3.94
C MET A 387 -34.23 -6.72 4.36
N GLU A 388 -35.38 -7.08 4.92
CA GLU A 388 -36.31 -6.11 5.49
C GLU A 388 -36.04 -5.96 7.00
N PHE A 389 -35.94 -4.71 7.47
CA PHE A 389 -35.78 -4.42 8.89
C PHE A 389 -37.14 -4.14 9.53
N ASP A 390 -37.67 -5.06 10.33
CA ASP A 390 -38.87 -4.80 11.13
C ASP A 390 -38.49 -4.01 12.40
N LYS A 391 -38.99 -2.77 12.52
CA LYS A 391 -38.75 -1.90 13.69
C LYS A 391 -39.24 -2.50 15.02
N LYS A 392 -40.06 -3.55 15.01
CA LYS A 392 -40.65 -4.15 16.21
C LYS A 392 -40.07 -5.50 16.62
N THR A 393 -39.31 -6.17 15.76
CA THR A 393 -38.78 -7.51 16.07
C THR A 393 -37.28 -7.56 15.78
N GLN A 394 -36.45 -7.66 16.84
CA GLN A 394 -35.00 -7.90 16.74
C GLN A 394 -34.64 -9.33 16.24
N HIS A 395 -35.57 -10.01 15.56
CA HIS A 395 -35.46 -11.44 15.22
C HIS A 395 -35.68 -11.71 13.73
N THR A 396 -34.93 -11.03 12.87
CA THR A 396 -34.67 -11.49 11.49
C THR A 396 -33.19 -11.44 11.11
N LEU A 397 -32.30 -11.35 12.12
CA LEU A 397 -30.88 -11.61 11.89
C LEU A 397 -30.69 -13.13 11.75
N PRO A 398 -30.03 -13.62 10.68
CA PRO A 398 -29.40 -14.92 10.75
C PRO A 398 -28.53 -14.96 12.01
N ARG A 399 -28.55 -16.06 12.77
CA ARG A 399 -27.87 -16.16 14.08
C ARG A 399 -26.36 -15.82 14.04
N ASN A 400 -25.79 -15.71 12.85
CA ASN A 400 -24.37 -15.48 12.60
C ASN A 400 -24.06 -14.08 12.00
N MET A 401 -25.04 -13.24 11.69
CA MET A 401 -24.81 -11.86 11.23
C MET A 401 -24.75 -10.92 12.43
N ILE A 402 -23.54 -10.47 12.78
CA ILE A 402 -23.33 -9.35 13.70
C ILE A 402 -23.58 -8.07 12.90
N VAL A 403 -24.54 -7.27 13.34
CA VAL A 403 -24.74 -5.90 12.84
C VAL A 403 -23.54 -5.09 13.30
N MET A 404 -22.74 -4.58 12.36
CA MET A 404 -21.76 -3.51 12.62
C MET A 404 -22.47 -2.18 12.79
#